data_AF-A0A974ULQ9-F1
#
_entry.id   AF-A0A974ULQ9-F1
#
_cell.length_a   1.000
_cell.length_b   1.000
_cell.length_c   1.000
_cell.angle_alpha   90.00
_cell.angle_beta   90.00
_cell.angle_gamma   90.00
#
_symmetry.space_group_name_H-M   'P 1'
#
loop_
_entity.id
_entity.type
_entity.pdbx_description
1 polymer ?
#
loop_
_entity_poly.entity_id
_entity_poly.type
_entity_poly.pdbx_seq_one_letter_code
_entity_poly.pdbx_strand_id
1 'polypeptide(L)'
;MVGETGSITLPGTAALTQVGRLATLSWEVLRAIFRRPFQFREWIQQCWFFASVTILPTALVAIPFGAVIALQLGSLTTQIGAQSFTGAASALAIVQQASPLITALLVAGAGGSAVCADIGARKIREEIDAMEVLGVNPVQRIVVPRVLAAIVVSVLLNGLVSVVGVLGGYFFNVVLQGGTPGAYLASFNALAQVPDLWISEIKALLYGFVAGVVAAFRGLNPAGGPKGVGDAVNQAVVITFLLLFLINVVLTAIYLKIVPPKAL
;
A
#
# COMPACT_ATOMS: atom_id res chain seq x y z
N MET A 1 32.81 -23.54 -13.57
CA MET A 1 32.66 -23.51 -15.04
C MET A 1 31.45 -24.34 -15.44
N VAL A 2 30.28 -23.69 -15.56
CA VAL A 2 29.10 -24.12 -16.32
C VAL A 2 28.52 -22.79 -16.78
N GLY A 3 28.90 -22.27 -17.94
CA GLY A 3 28.35 -22.70 -19.22
C GLY A 3 27.40 -21.61 -19.69
N GLU A 4 27.96 -20.51 -20.21
CA GLU A 4 27.20 -19.43 -20.86
C GLU A 4 26.33 -20.02 -21.97
N THR A 5 25.03 -20.12 -21.72
CA THR A 5 24.04 -20.35 -22.78
C THR A 5 23.42 -19.00 -23.09
N GLY A 6 23.96 -18.34 -24.11
CA GLY A 6 23.35 -17.20 -24.77
C GLY A 6 21.98 -17.61 -25.29
N SER A 7 20.94 -17.34 -24.49
CA SER A 7 19.57 -17.37 -24.98
C SER A 7 19.26 -15.97 -25.51
N ILE A 8 19.03 -15.89 -26.82
CA ILE A 8 18.35 -14.77 -27.46
C ILE A 8 16.96 -14.74 -26.83
N THR A 9 16.81 -13.96 -25.76
CA THR A 9 15.55 -13.85 -25.05
C THR A 9 14.66 -12.92 -25.85
N LEU A 10 13.61 -13.47 -26.46
CA LEU A 10 12.52 -12.68 -26.99
C LEU A 10 12.02 -11.76 -25.86
N PRO A 11 11.77 -10.46 -26.11
CA PRO A 11 11.41 -9.52 -25.05
C PRO A 11 10.20 -9.98 -24.22
N GLY A 12 9.31 -10.78 -24.79
CA GLY A 12 8.18 -11.41 -24.10
C GLY A 12 8.55 -12.52 -23.09
N THR A 13 9.59 -13.33 -23.36
CA THR A 13 9.96 -14.45 -22.44
C THR A 13 10.69 -13.95 -21.20
N ALA A 14 11.44 -12.85 -21.32
CA ALA A 14 12.12 -12.21 -20.19
C ALA A 14 11.11 -11.63 -19.18
N ALA A 15 10.04 -10.98 -19.67
CA ALA A 15 8.96 -10.47 -18.82
C ALA A 15 8.20 -11.60 -18.11
N LEU A 16 7.84 -12.67 -18.84
CA LEU A 16 7.18 -13.84 -18.27
C LEU A 16 8.04 -14.55 -17.21
N THR A 17 9.36 -14.60 -17.42
CA THR A 17 10.29 -15.17 -16.44
C THR A 17 10.39 -14.31 -15.18
N GLN A 18 10.36 -12.97 -15.29
CA GLN A 18 10.34 -12.09 -14.11
C GLN A 18 9.03 -12.23 -13.32
N VAL A 19 7.90 -12.30 -13.99
CA VAL A 19 6.60 -12.54 -13.35
C VAL A 19 6.59 -13.91 -12.66
N GLY A 20 7.11 -14.94 -13.31
CA GLY A 20 7.26 -16.28 -12.74
C GLY A 20 8.13 -16.28 -11.48
N ARG A 21 9.29 -15.61 -11.51
CA ARG A 21 10.18 -15.48 -10.34
C ARG A 21 9.57 -14.67 -9.20
N LEU A 22 8.81 -13.63 -9.53
CA LEU A 22 8.09 -12.83 -8.53
C LEU A 22 6.98 -13.67 -7.88
N ALA A 23 6.22 -14.43 -8.66
CA ALA A 23 5.20 -15.35 -8.17
C ALA A 23 5.79 -16.48 -7.31
N THR A 24 6.93 -17.05 -7.70
CA THR A 24 7.62 -18.05 -6.85
C THR A 24 8.12 -17.41 -5.55
N LEU A 25 8.64 -16.19 -5.59
CA LEU A 25 9.07 -15.49 -4.37
C LEU A 25 7.88 -15.12 -3.48
N SER A 26 6.76 -14.65 -4.05
CA SER A 26 5.51 -14.44 -3.30
C SER A 26 5.07 -15.71 -2.59
N TRP A 27 5.13 -16.84 -3.28
CA TRP A 27 4.74 -18.15 -2.76
C TRP A 27 5.69 -18.66 -1.68
N GLU A 28 6.99 -18.48 -1.87
CA GLU A 28 8.01 -18.80 -0.86
C GLU A 28 7.85 -17.93 0.38
N VAL A 29 7.61 -16.63 0.23
CA VAL A 29 7.32 -15.72 1.35
C VAL A 29 6.06 -16.18 2.08
N LEU A 30 4.99 -16.52 1.37
CA LEU A 30 3.75 -16.99 1.99
C LEU A 30 3.96 -18.28 2.80
N ARG A 31 4.75 -19.22 2.27
CA ARG A 31 5.13 -20.45 2.99
C ARG A 31 6.08 -20.18 4.15
N ALA A 32 7.01 -19.24 3.99
CA ALA A 32 8.02 -18.90 4.98
C ALA A 32 7.46 -18.09 6.15
N ILE A 33 6.37 -17.33 5.95
CA ILE A 33 5.61 -16.69 7.03
C ILE A 33 5.16 -17.73 8.08
N PHE A 34 4.86 -18.96 7.65
CA PHE A 34 4.41 -20.04 8.52
C PHE A 34 5.53 -20.93 9.08
N ARG A 35 6.80 -20.71 8.71
CA ARG A 35 7.96 -21.48 9.20
C ARG A 35 8.66 -20.78 10.36
N ARG A 36 8.83 -21.50 11.47
CA ARG A 36 9.64 -21.09 12.64
C ARG A 36 11.14 -21.16 12.31
N PRO A 37 12.04 -20.34 12.91
CA PRO A 37 11.84 -19.41 14.03
C PRO A 37 11.44 -17.98 13.59
N PHE A 38 10.42 -17.42 14.25
CA PHE A 38 9.95 -16.05 13.99
C PHE A 38 10.76 -15.04 14.81
N GLN A 39 11.46 -14.12 14.13
CA GLN A 39 12.26 -13.08 14.80
C GLN A 39 11.37 -11.88 15.15
N PHE A 40 10.57 -12.02 16.22
CA PHE A 40 9.62 -10.98 16.66
C PHE A 40 10.26 -9.61 16.89
N ARG A 41 11.48 -9.58 17.42
CA ARG A 41 12.23 -8.34 17.68
C ARG A 41 12.57 -7.60 16.39
N GLU A 42 13.01 -8.32 15.37
CA GLU A 42 13.31 -7.75 14.05
C GLU A 42 12.03 -7.23 13.41
N TRP A 43 10.94 -7.99 13.49
CA TRP A 43 9.64 -7.56 12.97
C TRP A 43 9.17 -6.22 13.57
N ILE A 44 9.28 -6.04 14.89
CA ILE A 44 8.93 -4.76 15.54
C ILE A 44 9.81 -3.61 15.04
N GLN A 45 11.12 -3.85 14.89
CA GLN A 45 12.03 -2.83 14.37
C GLN A 45 11.69 -2.45 12.93
N GLN A 46 11.35 -3.43 12.08
CA GLN A 46 10.93 -3.18 10.70
C GLN A 46 9.58 -2.47 10.63
N CYS A 47 8.63 -2.79 11.51
CA CYS A 47 7.38 -2.04 11.65
C CYS A 47 7.65 -0.57 12.00
N TRP A 48 8.54 -0.31 12.96
CA TRP A 48 8.90 1.06 13.35
C TRP A 48 9.59 1.81 12.23
N PHE A 49 10.56 1.18 11.55
CA PHE A 49 11.24 1.78 10.41
C PHE A 49 10.24 2.13 9.29
N PHE A 50 9.39 1.18 8.90
CA PHE A 50 8.40 1.39 7.85
C PHE A 50 7.39 2.48 8.24
N ALA A 51 6.89 2.46 9.48
CA ALA A 51 5.94 3.45 9.98
C ALA A 51 6.56 4.86 10.05
N SER A 52 7.79 5.00 10.54
CA SER A 52 8.44 6.31 10.68
C SER A 52 8.67 7.01 9.33
N VAL A 53 8.95 6.25 8.27
CA VAL A 53 9.14 6.78 6.91
C VAL A 53 7.80 7.15 6.25
N THR A 54 6.71 6.50 6.62
CA THR A 54 5.42 6.62 5.90
C THR A 54 4.37 7.45 6.63
N ILE A 55 4.36 7.50 7.96
CA ILE A 55 3.27 8.07 8.75
C ILE A 55 3.11 9.58 8.53
N LEU A 56 4.21 10.32 8.54
CA LEU A 56 4.19 11.78 8.40
C LEU A 56 3.77 12.21 6.98
N PRO A 57 4.37 11.70 5.89
CA PRO A 57 3.91 11.99 4.54
C PRO A 57 2.43 11.61 4.33
N THR A 58 2.01 10.47 4.86
CA THR A 58 0.63 9.99 4.73
C THR A 58 -0.38 10.92 5.40
N ALA A 59 -0.10 11.35 6.63
CA ALA A 59 -0.95 12.29 7.36
C ALA A 59 -1.04 13.67 6.65
N LEU A 60 0.09 14.17 6.14
CA LEU A 60 0.15 15.45 5.43
C LEU A 60 -0.60 15.42 4.09
N VAL A 61 -0.59 14.30 3.38
CA VAL A 61 -1.32 14.14 2.11
C VAL A 61 -2.83 13.93 2.34
N ALA A 62 -3.22 13.28 3.45
CA ALA A 62 -4.62 13.00 3.76
C ALA A 62 -5.48 14.27 3.95
N ILE A 63 -4.91 15.32 4.55
CA ILE A 63 -5.62 16.58 4.83
C ILE A 63 -6.11 17.28 3.54
N PRO A 64 -5.23 17.65 2.57
CA PRO A 64 -5.67 18.32 1.35
C PRO A 64 -6.55 17.41 0.48
N PHE A 65 -6.31 16.10 0.46
CA PHE A 65 -7.19 15.17 -0.24
C PHE A 65 -8.61 15.16 0.33
N GLY A 66 -8.74 15.09 1.66
CA GLY A 66 -10.04 15.16 2.34
C GLY A 66 -10.76 16.49 2.07
N ALA A 67 -10.01 17.60 2.07
CA ALA A 67 -10.54 18.93 1.76
C ALA A 67 -11.08 19.02 0.32
N VAL A 68 -10.31 18.59 -0.67
CA VAL A 68 -10.70 18.63 -2.09
C VAL A 68 -11.95 17.79 -2.33
N ILE A 69 -12.03 16.59 -1.76
CA ILE A 69 -13.20 15.72 -1.91
C ILE A 69 -14.45 16.36 -1.29
N ALA A 70 -14.31 16.92 -0.08
CA ALA A 70 -15.42 17.59 0.60
C ALA A 70 -15.93 18.82 -0.17
N LEU A 71 -15.02 19.62 -0.74
CA LEU A 71 -15.37 20.77 -1.57
C LEU A 71 -16.04 20.36 -2.88
N GLN A 72 -15.51 19.34 -3.56
CA GLN A 72 -16.06 18.86 -4.82
C GLN A 72 -17.47 18.30 -4.63
N LEU A 73 -17.67 17.41 -3.64
CA LEU A 73 -18.97 16.83 -3.34
C LEU A 73 -19.95 17.87 -2.77
N GLY A 74 -19.44 18.85 -2.03
CA GLY A 74 -20.18 20.02 -1.57
C GLY A 74 -20.79 20.84 -2.69
N SER A 75 -19.98 21.16 -3.70
CA SER A 75 -20.45 21.89 -4.87
C SER A 75 -21.52 21.12 -5.64
N LEU A 76 -21.34 19.80 -5.81
CA LEU A 76 -22.29 18.93 -6.50
C LEU A 76 -23.63 18.80 -5.75
N THR A 77 -23.58 18.60 -4.43
CA THR A 77 -24.78 18.45 -3.60
C THR A 77 -25.56 19.74 -3.46
N THR A 78 -24.89 20.89 -3.46
CA THR A 78 -25.55 22.21 -3.48
C THR A 78 -26.31 22.44 -4.79
N GLN A 79 -25.76 21.99 -5.93
CA GLN A 79 -26.44 22.12 -7.24
C GLN A 79 -27.75 21.32 -7.33
N ILE A 80 -27.83 20.19 -6.62
CA ILE A 80 -29.02 19.32 -6.59
C ILE A 80 -29.90 19.55 -5.35
N GLY A 81 -29.60 20.55 -4.51
CA GLY A 81 -30.36 20.89 -3.31
C GLY A 81 -30.23 19.89 -2.14
N ALA A 82 -29.27 18.96 -2.18
CA ALA A 82 -29.10 17.87 -1.22
C ALA A 82 -27.97 18.12 -0.19
N GLN A 83 -27.88 19.32 0.35
CA GLN A 83 -26.79 19.74 1.26
C GLN A 83 -26.71 18.91 2.55
N SER A 84 -27.83 18.33 3.00
CA SER A 84 -27.84 17.45 4.17
C SER A 84 -27.08 16.14 3.96
N PHE A 85 -26.88 15.70 2.71
CA PHE A 85 -26.19 14.44 2.37
C PHE A 85 -24.71 14.62 1.99
N THR A 86 -24.25 15.86 1.82
CA THR A 86 -22.86 16.19 1.46
C THR A 86 -21.84 15.52 2.37
N GLY A 87 -22.11 15.53 3.68
CA GLY A 87 -21.17 14.99 4.67
C GLY A 87 -21.00 13.48 4.56
N ALA A 88 -22.10 12.76 4.37
CA ALA A 88 -22.08 11.31 4.19
C ALA A 88 -21.40 10.91 2.89
N ALA A 89 -21.76 11.57 1.79
CA ALA A 89 -21.17 11.29 0.48
C ALA A 89 -19.65 11.53 0.51
N SER A 90 -19.20 12.61 1.15
CA SER A 90 -17.78 12.93 1.30
C SER A 90 -17.05 11.89 2.14
N ALA A 91 -17.57 11.56 3.31
CA ALA A 91 -16.92 10.61 4.19
C ALA A 91 -16.86 9.20 3.57
N LEU A 92 -17.92 8.76 2.90
CA LEU A 92 -17.97 7.48 2.21
C LEU A 92 -16.98 7.43 1.03
N ALA A 93 -16.91 8.48 0.22
CA ALA A 93 -15.94 8.58 -0.86
C ALA A 93 -14.49 8.54 -0.35
N ILE A 94 -14.23 9.19 0.80
CA ILE A 94 -12.91 9.17 1.43
C ILE A 94 -12.57 7.75 1.89
N VAL A 95 -13.43 7.11 2.68
CA VAL A 95 -13.16 5.78 3.27
C VAL A 95 -13.02 4.68 2.20
N GLN A 96 -13.87 4.69 1.17
CA GLN A 96 -13.89 3.63 0.17
C GLN A 96 -12.81 3.78 -0.91
N GLN A 97 -12.44 5.00 -1.26
CA GLN A 97 -11.58 5.27 -2.42
C GLN A 97 -10.33 6.05 -2.07
N ALA A 98 -10.46 7.20 -1.40
CA ALA A 98 -9.31 8.06 -1.14
C ALA A 98 -8.32 7.40 -0.17
N SER A 99 -8.78 6.79 0.92
CA SER A 99 -7.90 6.18 1.92
C SER A 99 -7.06 5.03 1.34
N PRO A 100 -7.65 4.04 0.63
CA PRO A 100 -6.87 2.98 0.00
C PRO A 100 -5.89 3.52 -1.04
N LEU A 101 -6.28 4.55 -1.80
CA LEU A 101 -5.44 5.12 -2.86
C LEU A 101 -4.21 5.83 -2.29
N ILE A 102 -4.40 6.66 -1.25
CA ILE A 102 -3.31 7.36 -0.55
C ILE A 102 -2.39 6.32 0.09
N THR A 103 -2.94 5.34 0.79
CA THR A 103 -2.14 4.25 1.37
C THR A 103 -1.33 3.53 0.30
N ALA A 104 -1.93 3.14 -0.83
CA ALA A 104 -1.22 2.48 -1.92
C ALA A 104 -0.06 3.33 -2.48
N LEU A 105 -0.30 4.63 -2.69
CA LEU A 105 0.72 5.59 -3.14
C LEU A 105 1.91 5.66 -2.19
N LEU A 106 1.67 5.83 -0.89
CA LEU A 106 2.73 6.03 0.10
C LEU A 106 3.46 4.73 0.45
N VAL A 107 2.75 3.61 0.48
CA VAL A 107 3.31 2.27 0.67
C VAL A 107 4.17 1.87 -0.53
N ALA A 108 3.74 2.12 -1.77
CA ALA A 108 4.54 1.84 -2.96
C ALA A 108 5.75 2.79 -3.09
N GLY A 109 5.53 4.08 -2.83
CA GLY A 109 6.54 5.13 -2.96
C GLY A 109 7.52 5.13 -1.80
N ALA A 110 7.13 5.71 -0.67
CA ALA A 110 8.04 5.95 0.47
C ALA A 110 8.43 4.64 1.18
N GLY A 111 7.46 3.78 1.50
CA GLY A 111 7.73 2.52 2.20
C GLY A 111 8.50 1.52 1.34
N GLY A 112 8.03 1.28 0.11
CA GLY A 112 8.61 0.34 -0.84
C GLY A 112 10.03 0.73 -1.26
N SER A 113 10.28 2.02 -1.53
CA SER A 113 11.63 2.50 -1.86
C SER A 113 12.60 2.33 -0.69
N ALA A 114 12.20 2.67 0.54
CA ALA A 114 13.03 2.51 1.73
C ALA A 114 13.39 1.04 1.99
N VAL A 115 12.42 0.13 1.87
CA VAL A 115 12.65 -1.32 2.00
C VAL A 115 13.59 -1.83 0.91
N CYS A 116 13.35 -1.46 -0.35
CA CYS A 116 14.19 -1.87 -1.48
C CYS A 116 15.63 -1.35 -1.34
N ALA A 117 15.79 -0.09 -0.94
CA ALA A 117 17.10 0.54 -0.74
C ALA A 117 17.90 -0.13 0.39
N ASP A 118 17.26 -0.48 1.51
CA ASP A 118 17.94 -1.15 2.62
C ASP A 118 18.40 -2.57 2.23
N ILE A 119 17.57 -3.34 1.52
CA ILE A 119 17.97 -4.68 1.02
C ILE A 119 19.10 -4.53 -0.02
N GLY A 120 18.96 -3.58 -0.95
CA GLY A 120 19.96 -3.34 -1.99
C GLY A 120 21.31 -2.91 -1.42
N ALA A 121 21.31 -2.07 -0.39
CA ALA A 121 22.53 -1.66 0.31
C ALA A 121 23.23 -2.84 0.99
N ARG A 122 22.47 -3.76 1.62
CA ARG A 122 23.00 -4.99 2.21
C ARG A 122 23.54 -5.95 1.15
N LYS A 123 22.95 -5.97 -0.03
CA LYS A 123 23.42 -6.78 -1.16
C LYS A 123 24.76 -6.25 -1.70
N ILE A 124 24.92 -4.93 -1.86
CA ILE A 124 26.20 -4.34 -2.29
C ILE A 124 27.30 -4.54 -1.25
N ARG A 125 26.96 -4.59 0.04
CA ARG A 125 27.90 -4.87 1.14
C ARG A 125 28.21 -6.37 1.31
N GLU A 126 27.74 -7.22 0.39
CA GLU A 126 27.91 -8.68 0.43
C GLU A 126 27.33 -9.35 1.69
N GLU A 127 26.51 -8.66 2.48
CA GLU A 127 25.91 -9.22 3.70
C GLU A 127 24.95 -10.37 3.36
N ILE A 128 24.22 -10.25 2.24
CA ILE A 128 23.26 -11.27 1.79
C ILE A 128 24.00 -12.51 1.30
N ASP A 129 25.08 -12.32 0.53
CA ASP A 129 25.91 -13.42 0.04
C ASP A 129 26.62 -14.15 1.19
N ALA A 130 27.10 -13.40 2.19
CA ALA A 130 27.69 -13.98 3.39
C ALA A 130 26.68 -14.87 4.15
N MET A 131 25.41 -14.48 4.25
CA MET A 131 24.39 -15.33 4.88
C MET A 131 24.15 -16.64 4.13
N GLU A 132 24.14 -16.59 2.79
CA GLU A 132 23.97 -17.79 1.96
C GLU A 132 25.13 -18.77 2.15
N VAL A 133 26.37 -18.27 2.22
CA VAL A 133 27.56 -19.09 2.52
C VAL A 133 27.51 -19.71 3.92
N LEU A 134 26.94 -19.01 4.89
CA LEU A 134 26.72 -19.51 6.26
C LEU A 134 25.53 -20.49 6.37
N GLY A 135 24.87 -20.84 5.26
CA GLY A 135 23.71 -21.73 5.24
C GLY A 135 22.44 -21.11 5.81
N VAL A 136 22.38 -19.79 5.95
CA VAL A 136 21.22 -19.06 6.45
C VAL A 136 20.38 -18.56 5.28
N ASN A 137 19.11 -18.94 5.23
CA ASN A 137 18.20 -18.51 4.16
C ASN A 137 17.90 -16.99 4.26
N PRO A 138 18.31 -16.17 3.26
CA PRO A 138 18.12 -14.72 3.30
C PRO A 138 16.66 -14.30 3.15
N VAL A 139 15.84 -15.08 2.43
CA VAL A 139 14.40 -14.82 2.27
C VAL A 139 13.70 -14.91 3.61
N GLN A 140 13.99 -15.95 4.39
CA GLN A 140 13.37 -16.13 5.70
C GLN A 140 13.83 -15.07 6.71
N ARG A 141 15.11 -14.67 6.68
CA ARG A 141 15.69 -13.77 7.68
C ARG A 141 15.47 -12.28 7.38
N ILE A 142 15.49 -11.88 6.11
CA ILE A 142 15.38 -10.47 5.72
C ILE A 142 14.00 -10.15 5.14
N VAL A 143 13.49 -10.98 4.23
CA VAL A 143 12.29 -10.65 3.45
C VAL A 143 11.01 -10.82 4.27
N VAL A 144 10.83 -11.96 4.93
CA VAL A 144 9.61 -12.28 5.71
C VAL A 144 9.26 -11.20 6.75
N PRO A 145 10.17 -10.76 7.66
CA PRO A 145 9.81 -9.76 8.66
C PRO A 145 9.42 -8.42 8.04
N ARG A 146 9.99 -8.05 6.88
CA ARG A 146 9.68 -6.80 6.18
C ARG A 146 8.33 -6.84 5.48
N VAL A 147 7.99 -7.97 4.86
CA VAL A 147 6.66 -8.14 4.22
C VAL A 147 5.57 -8.09 5.27
N LEU A 148 5.77 -8.76 6.42
CA LEU A 148 4.82 -8.70 7.54
C LEU A 148 4.72 -7.30 8.15
N ALA A 149 5.84 -6.59 8.27
CA ALA A 149 5.83 -5.20 8.70
C ALA A 149 5.05 -4.31 7.71
N ALA A 150 5.28 -4.47 6.41
CA ALA A 150 4.57 -3.72 5.37
C ALA A 150 3.06 -3.98 5.41
N ILE A 151 2.62 -5.23 5.63
CA ILE A 151 1.19 -5.57 5.79
C ILE A 151 0.58 -4.82 6.97
N VAL A 152 1.16 -4.98 8.17
CA VAL A 152 0.61 -4.42 9.40
C VAL A 152 0.60 -2.90 9.34
N VAL A 153 1.68 -2.29 8.86
CA VAL A 153 1.75 -0.83 8.76
C VAL A 153 0.80 -0.31 7.69
N SER A 154 0.59 -1.00 6.57
CA SER A 154 -0.38 -0.56 5.55
C SER A 154 -1.81 -0.50 6.08
N VAL A 155 -2.23 -1.49 6.87
CA VAL A 155 -3.53 -1.51 7.56
C VAL A 155 -3.63 -0.31 8.53
N LEU A 156 -2.60 -0.10 9.36
CA LEU A 156 -2.58 1.03 10.30
C LEU A 156 -2.59 2.39 9.60
N LEU A 157 -1.88 2.53 8.48
CA LEU A 157 -1.88 3.75 7.67
C LEU A 157 -3.25 4.00 7.06
N ASN A 158 -3.93 2.97 6.54
CA ASN A 158 -5.27 3.12 5.97
C ASN A 158 -6.29 3.59 7.01
N GLY A 159 -6.24 3.02 8.22
CA GLY A 159 -7.05 3.48 9.35
C GLY A 159 -6.76 4.94 9.70
N LEU A 160 -5.48 5.32 9.77
CA LEU A 160 -5.07 6.70 10.04
C LEU A 160 -5.57 7.67 8.97
N VAL A 161 -5.39 7.35 7.68
CA VAL A 161 -5.87 8.18 6.56
C VAL A 161 -7.39 8.32 6.60
N SER A 162 -8.11 7.25 6.94
CA SER A 162 -9.57 7.29 7.03
C SER A 162 -10.03 8.24 8.14
N VAL A 163 -9.40 8.18 9.32
CA VAL A 163 -9.71 9.10 10.42
C VAL A 163 -9.36 10.54 10.07
N VAL A 164 -8.14 10.79 9.59
CA VAL A 164 -7.67 12.14 9.24
C VAL A 164 -8.48 12.71 8.07
N GLY A 165 -8.81 11.89 7.07
CA GLY A 165 -9.60 12.29 5.91
C GLY A 165 -11.03 12.65 6.28
N VAL A 166 -11.69 11.86 7.13
CA VAL A 166 -13.06 12.17 7.61
C VAL A 166 -13.08 13.42 8.48
N LEU A 167 -12.07 13.60 9.35
CA LEU A 167 -11.93 14.82 10.16
C LEU A 167 -11.65 16.05 9.30
N GLY A 168 -10.77 15.93 8.30
CA GLY A 168 -10.51 16.98 7.32
C GLY A 168 -11.77 17.34 6.54
N GLY A 169 -12.52 16.36 6.05
CA GLY A 169 -13.79 16.58 5.36
C GLY A 169 -14.85 17.25 6.25
N TYR A 170 -14.93 16.87 7.53
CA TYR A 170 -15.81 17.50 8.51
C TYR A 170 -15.45 18.98 8.73
N PHE A 171 -14.16 19.27 8.95
CA PHE A 171 -13.69 20.64 9.16
C PHE A 171 -14.03 21.53 7.96
N PHE A 172 -13.76 21.07 6.74
CA PHE A 172 -14.05 21.85 5.53
C PHE A 172 -15.55 21.99 5.25
N ASN A 173 -16.36 20.97 5.50
CA ASN A 173 -17.81 21.05 5.29
C ASN A 173 -18.48 22.01 6.30
N VAL A 174 -18.14 21.91 7.58
CA VAL A 174 -18.73 22.75 8.63
C VAL A 174 -18.21 24.18 8.55
N VAL A 175 -16.90 24.38 8.41
CA VAL A 175 -16.27 25.72 8.51
C VAL A 175 -16.36 26.51 7.22
N LEU A 176 -16.15 25.88 6.04
CA LEU A 176 -16.15 26.60 4.77
C LEU A 176 -17.52 26.61 4.08
N GLN A 177 -18.30 25.53 4.19
CA GLN A 177 -19.60 25.44 3.50
C GLN A 177 -20.78 25.80 4.39
N GLY A 178 -20.55 26.08 5.68
CA GLY A 178 -21.61 26.46 6.62
C GLY A 178 -22.58 25.32 6.95
N GLY A 179 -22.19 24.07 6.73
CA GLY A 179 -23.00 22.90 7.04
C GLY A 179 -23.19 22.71 8.54
N THR A 180 -24.37 22.27 8.97
CA THR A 180 -24.60 21.98 10.39
C THR A 180 -23.83 20.72 10.83
N PRO A 181 -23.03 20.76 11.91
CA PRO A 181 -22.32 19.61 12.46
C PRO A 181 -23.19 18.37 12.68
N GLY A 182 -24.42 18.60 13.17
CA GLY A 182 -25.39 17.54 13.45
C GLY A 182 -25.84 16.79 12.21
N ALA A 183 -26.06 17.50 11.09
CA ALA A 183 -26.42 16.85 9.82
C ALA A 183 -25.26 16.02 9.25
N TYR A 184 -24.01 16.48 9.39
CA TYR A 184 -22.85 15.70 8.94
C TYR A 184 -22.74 14.36 9.68
N LEU A 185 -22.82 14.39 11.02
CA LEU A 185 -22.72 13.19 11.85
C LEU A 185 -23.93 12.25 11.68
N ALA A 186 -25.14 12.81 11.57
CA ALA A 186 -26.35 12.02 11.33
C ALA A 186 -26.31 11.33 9.96
N SER A 187 -25.94 12.05 8.90
CA SER A 187 -25.82 11.49 7.56
C SER A 187 -24.66 10.49 7.48
N PHE A 188 -23.53 10.75 8.15
CA PHE A 188 -22.43 9.79 8.24
C PHE A 188 -22.88 8.48 8.89
N ASN A 189 -23.61 8.52 10.01
CA ASN A 189 -24.12 7.31 10.65
C ASN A 189 -25.20 6.60 9.82
N ALA A 190 -25.96 7.33 9.01
CA ALA A 190 -26.99 6.76 8.14
C ALA A 190 -26.41 5.99 6.94
N LEU A 191 -25.32 6.50 6.35
CA LEU A 191 -24.72 5.97 5.11
C LEU A 191 -23.48 5.10 5.34
N ALA A 192 -22.66 5.39 6.34
CA ALA A 192 -21.45 4.61 6.60
C ALA A 192 -21.81 3.20 7.08
N GLN A 193 -21.37 2.18 6.36
CA GLN A 193 -21.54 0.80 6.79
C GLN A 193 -20.20 0.21 7.24
N VAL A 194 -20.26 -0.64 8.27
CA VAL A 194 -19.09 -1.42 8.75
C VAL A 194 -18.40 -2.21 7.61
N PRO A 195 -19.12 -2.81 6.62
CA PRO A 195 -18.51 -3.42 5.45
C PRO A 195 -17.61 -2.51 4.60
N ASP A 196 -17.89 -1.20 4.51
CA ASP A 196 -17.08 -0.25 3.73
C ASP A 196 -15.68 -0.09 4.33
N LEU A 197 -15.59 -0.12 5.65
CA LEU A 197 -14.32 -0.09 6.38
C LEU A 197 -13.56 -1.40 6.20
N TRP A 198 -14.25 -2.54 6.36
CA TRP A 198 -13.63 -3.86 6.20
C TRP A 198 -13.03 -4.09 4.82
N ILE A 199 -13.72 -3.68 3.75
CA ILE A 199 -13.17 -3.81 2.40
C ILE A 199 -11.96 -2.90 2.19
N SER A 200 -11.99 -1.69 2.75
CA SER A 200 -10.88 -0.73 2.71
C SER A 200 -9.63 -1.31 3.40
N GLU A 201 -9.81 -1.95 4.55
CA GLU A 201 -8.74 -2.62 5.28
C GLU A 201 -8.20 -3.86 4.55
N ILE A 202 -9.06 -4.67 3.94
CA ILE A 202 -8.63 -5.83 3.14
C ILE A 202 -7.78 -5.37 1.95
N LYS A 203 -8.17 -4.28 1.28
CA LYS A 203 -7.35 -3.67 0.22
C LYS A 203 -5.98 -3.24 0.77
N ALA A 204 -5.94 -2.56 1.91
CA ALA A 204 -4.70 -2.10 2.53
C ALA A 204 -3.76 -3.26 2.91
N LEU A 205 -4.31 -4.38 3.40
CA LEU A 205 -3.57 -5.60 3.68
C LEU A 205 -2.88 -6.14 2.42
N LEU A 206 -3.64 -6.24 1.31
CA LEU A 206 -3.10 -6.70 0.03
C LEU A 206 -2.05 -5.74 -0.53
N TYR A 207 -2.21 -4.44 -0.33
CA TYR A 207 -1.22 -3.44 -0.75
C TYR A 207 0.11 -3.61 -0.02
N GLY A 208 0.07 -3.79 1.30
CA GLY A 208 1.27 -4.04 2.09
C GLY A 208 1.99 -5.34 1.69
N PHE A 209 1.23 -6.40 1.41
CA PHE A 209 1.81 -7.66 0.95
C PHE A 209 2.52 -7.51 -0.40
N VAL A 210 1.83 -6.95 -1.40
CA VAL A 210 2.39 -6.80 -2.75
C VAL A 210 3.57 -5.84 -2.75
N ALA A 211 3.48 -4.71 -2.06
CA ALA A 211 4.57 -3.76 -1.96
C ALA A 211 5.80 -4.36 -1.27
N GLY A 212 5.61 -5.08 -0.17
CA GLY A 212 6.70 -5.77 0.52
C GLY A 212 7.40 -6.79 -0.36
N VAL A 213 6.64 -7.61 -1.11
CA VAL A 213 7.20 -8.65 -1.97
C VAL A 213 7.94 -8.06 -3.18
N VAL A 214 7.35 -7.06 -3.84
CA VAL A 214 7.98 -6.42 -5.01
C VAL A 214 9.26 -5.68 -4.60
N ALA A 215 9.22 -4.94 -3.49
CA ALA A 215 10.39 -4.24 -2.94
C ALA A 215 11.50 -5.22 -2.55
N ALA A 216 11.15 -6.36 -1.93
CA ALA A 216 12.12 -7.39 -1.60
C ALA A 216 12.74 -8.06 -2.82
N PHE A 217 11.92 -8.39 -3.82
CA PHE A 217 12.40 -9.02 -5.05
C PHE A 217 13.41 -8.15 -5.80
N ARG A 218 13.10 -6.85 -5.95
CA ARG A 218 14.00 -5.89 -6.60
C ARG A 218 15.22 -5.55 -5.74
N GLY A 219 15.05 -5.47 -4.43
CA GLY A 219 16.15 -5.21 -3.49
C GLY A 219 17.18 -6.35 -3.41
N LEU A 220 16.78 -7.61 -3.65
CA LEU A 220 17.69 -8.76 -3.68
C LEU A 220 18.49 -8.86 -4.98
N ASN A 221 18.00 -8.25 -6.06
CA ASN A 221 18.60 -8.34 -7.40
C ASN A 221 18.94 -6.96 -8.00
N PRO A 222 19.66 -6.06 -7.29
CA PRO A 222 20.11 -4.80 -7.86
C PRO A 222 21.22 -5.06 -8.88
N ALA A 223 21.33 -4.18 -9.87
CA ALA A 223 22.52 -4.15 -10.72
C ALA A 223 23.75 -3.73 -9.90
N GLY A 224 24.94 -4.13 -10.33
CA GLY A 224 26.19 -3.86 -9.59
C GLY A 224 26.42 -2.37 -9.30
N GLY A 225 26.93 -2.09 -8.10
CA GLY A 225 27.32 -0.75 -7.65
C GLY A 225 26.17 0.13 -7.13
N PRO A 226 26.49 1.27 -6.47
CA PRO A 226 25.49 2.13 -5.81
C PRO A 226 24.39 2.65 -6.75
N LYS A 227 24.74 2.90 -8.01
CA LYS A 227 23.77 3.35 -9.03
C LYS A 227 22.71 2.29 -9.33
N GLY A 228 23.10 1.01 -9.36
CA GLY A 228 22.18 -0.09 -9.63
C GLY A 228 21.12 -0.29 -8.55
N VAL A 229 21.40 0.12 -7.30
CA VAL A 229 20.38 0.16 -6.24
C VAL A 229 19.37 1.27 -6.46
N GLY A 230 19.81 2.45 -6.90
CA GLY A 230 18.89 3.54 -7.27
C GLY A 230 17.95 3.13 -8.40
N ASP A 231 18.48 2.49 -9.43
CA ASP A 231 17.69 1.99 -10.57
C ASP A 231 16.71 0.89 -10.13
N ALA A 232 17.13 -0.03 -9.26
CA ALA A 232 16.26 -1.07 -8.70
C ALA A 232 15.13 -0.48 -7.86
N VAL A 233 15.41 0.57 -7.07
CA VAL A 233 14.40 1.29 -6.27
C VAL A 233 13.36 1.96 -7.17
N ASN A 234 13.80 2.68 -8.21
CA ASN A 234 12.88 3.32 -9.15
C ASN A 234 11.98 2.29 -9.86
N GLN A 235 12.56 1.18 -10.32
CA GLN A 235 11.80 0.08 -10.91
C GLN A 235 10.82 -0.55 -9.92
N ALA A 236 11.23 -0.76 -8.66
CA ALA A 236 10.39 -1.32 -7.62
C ALA A 236 9.16 -0.44 -7.36
N VAL A 237 9.35 0.87 -7.26
CA VAL A 237 8.26 1.83 -7.03
C VAL A 237 7.26 1.78 -8.19
N VAL A 238 7.74 1.87 -9.44
CA VAL A 238 6.86 1.88 -10.63
C VAL A 238 6.08 0.57 -10.76
N ILE A 239 6.76 -0.59 -10.59
CA ILE A 239 6.11 -1.90 -10.70
C ILE A 239 5.08 -2.10 -9.58
N THR A 240 5.45 -1.74 -8.34
CA THR A 240 4.53 -1.81 -7.20
C THR A 240 3.31 -0.93 -7.47
N PHE A 241 3.53 0.30 -7.92
CA PHE A 241 2.46 1.25 -8.20
C PHE A 241 1.45 0.73 -9.22
N LEU A 242 1.93 0.20 -10.35
CA LEU A 242 1.08 -0.39 -11.39
C LEU A 242 0.28 -1.61 -10.88
N LEU A 243 0.93 -2.48 -10.09
CA LEU A 243 0.27 -3.65 -9.50
C LEU A 243 -0.80 -3.24 -8.48
N LEU A 244 -0.50 -2.29 -7.58
CA LEU A 244 -1.47 -1.83 -6.58
C LEU A 244 -2.69 -1.18 -7.23
N PHE A 245 -2.50 -0.38 -8.28
CA PHE A 245 -3.60 0.22 -9.02
C PHE A 245 -4.47 -0.82 -9.73
N LEU A 246 -3.84 -1.81 -10.37
CA LEU A 246 -4.57 -2.91 -11.00
C LEU A 246 -5.40 -3.70 -9.98
N ILE A 247 -4.80 -4.00 -8.82
CA ILE A 247 -5.48 -4.66 -7.70
C ILE A 247 -6.63 -3.79 -7.17
N ASN A 248 -6.44 -2.48 -7.06
CA ASN A 248 -7.49 -1.56 -6.63
C ASN A 248 -8.71 -1.60 -7.57
N VAL A 249 -8.48 -1.56 -8.89
CA VAL A 249 -9.56 -1.61 -9.88
C VAL A 249 -10.29 -2.94 -9.80
N VAL A 250 -9.57 -4.06 -9.74
CA VAL A 250 -10.17 -5.40 -9.65
C VAL A 250 -10.98 -5.56 -8.36
N LEU A 251 -10.42 -5.19 -7.21
CA LEU A 251 -11.12 -5.29 -5.91
C LEU A 251 -12.34 -4.37 -5.86
N THR A 252 -12.25 -3.18 -6.44
CA THR A 252 -13.39 -2.24 -6.50
C THR A 252 -14.48 -2.78 -7.42
N ALA A 253 -14.13 -3.37 -8.57
CA ALA A 253 -15.11 -3.99 -9.46
C ALA A 253 -15.81 -5.19 -8.81
N ILE A 254 -15.07 -6.01 -8.05
CA ILE A 254 -15.63 -7.12 -7.28
C ILE A 254 -16.54 -6.59 -6.16
N TYR A 255 -16.11 -5.55 -5.45
CA TYR A 255 -16.89 -4.94 -4.37
C TYR A 255 -18.26 -4.46 -4.84
N LEU A 256 -18.31 -3.72 -5.95
CA LEU A 256 -19.56 -3.20 -6.53
C LEU A 256 -20.52 -4.29 -7.00
N LYS A 257 -20.02 -5.52 -7.23
CA LYS A 257 -20.86 -6.68 -7.58
C LYS A 257 -21.32 -7.50 -6.38
N ILE A 258 -20.53 -7.55 -5.31
CA ILE A 258 -20.82 -8.36 -4.12
C ILE A 258 -21.67 -7.60 -3.10
N VAL A 259 -21.45 -6.29 -2.94
CA VAL A 259 -22.21 -5.46 -2.01
C VAL A 259 -23.29 -4.71 -2.79
N PRO A 260 -24.58 -5.06 -2.63
CA PRO A 260 -25.64 -4.25 -3.19
C PRO A 260 -25.56 -2.86 -2.54
N PRO A 261 -25.57 -1.77 -3.32
CA PRO A 261 -25.65 -0.44 -2.75
C PRO A 261 -26.89 -0.39 -1.87
N LYS A 262 -26.77 0.11 -0.63
CA LYS A 262 -27.95 0.48 0.17
C LYS A 262 -28.76 1.44 -0.69
N ALA A 263 -29.92 0.98 -1.14
CA ALA A 263 -30.88 1.83 -1.84
C ALA A 263 -31.23 3.01 -0.91
N LEU A 264 -31.08 4.22 -1.45
CA LEU A 264 -31.78 5.40 -0.94
C LEU A 264 -33.29 5.18 -1.04
#